data_AF-A0A3D3YVC2-F1
#
_entry.id   AF-A0A3D3YVC2-F1
#
_cell.length_a   1.000
_cell.length_b   1.000
_cell.length_c   1.000
_cell.angle_alpha   90.00
_cell.angle_beta   90.00
_cell.angle_gamma   90.00
#
_symmetry.space_group_name_H-M   'P 1'
#
loop_
_entity.id
_entity.type
_entity.pdbx_description
1 polymer ?
#
loop_
_entity_poly.entity_id
_entity_poly.type
_entity_poly.pdbx_seq_one_letter_code
_entity_poly.pdbx_strand_id
1 'polypeptide(L)'
;LLNVRVSSNGGPGVVGIDEALDAVAAELGAAADRLRDSGHGEEAEILMVGGLIALDPVLREGARAGAAQGRDPAEAVVAAAEGHAAAMESLRDPVLRERAADIRQVGRRAAAIMRGETAALPRGAGPFVLMALELGPAEVIGLEGGEVVAGVATRGGPNSHAAIVARTLGLPLVLGVDASILNVAEGTAVIVDGDAGTVTLRPAEGQLASAREAMDAADRRRSALAGERDLPSETSDGHHVTLLCNVATAAETAMGLEAGAEGVGLLRTELTFLDAAGWPTEEDHRRVLEPVLRLLEGRPAIVRVLDFGGDKVPPFLAESLPERDQGPHVRGLPALLRDPDALGAQLRAALQAGRTCRLGILVPMVTSIREARLAREILERAGADTG
;
A
#
# COMPACT_ATOMS: atom_id res chain seq x y z
N LEU A 1 2.47 28.45 -11.41
CA LEU A 1 1.31 29.37 -11.51
C LEU A 1 0.10 28.46 -11.61
N LEU A 2 -0.52 28.14 -10.49
CA LEU A 2 -1.46 27.05 -10.45
C LEU A 2 -2.73 27.57 -9.80
N ASN A 3 -3.81 27.48 -10.55
CA ASN A 3 -5.12 27.96 -10.15
C ASN A 3 -5.70 27.02 -9.09
N VAL A 4 -6.44 27.55 -8.12
CA VAL A 4 -7.24 26.75 -7.18
C VAL A 4 -8.58 26.41 -7.79
N ARG A 5 -9.11 25.21 -7.54
CA ARG A 5 -10.53 24.88 -7.73
C ARG A 5 -11.07 24.07 -6.55
N VAL A 6 -12.32 24.36 -6.20
CA VAL A 6 -13.00 23.73 -5.07
C VAL A 6 -14.12 22.86 -5.61
N SER A 7 -14.08 21.55 -5.32
CA SER A 7 -15.17 20.66 -5.71
C SER A 7 -16.37 20.87 -4.80
N SER A 8 -17.48 21.37 -5.35
CA SER A 8 -18.79 21.23 -4.72
C SER A 8 -19.90 21.06 -5.76
N ASN A 9 -20.75 20.06 -5.50
CA ASN A 9 -22.09 19.73 -6.02
C ASN A 9 -22.24 18.44 -6.86
N GLY A 10 -22.99 17.50 -6.28
CA GLY A 10 -23.84 16.50 -6.95
C GLY A 10 -25.09 16.28 -6.09
N GLY A 11 -26.29 16.26 -6.71
CA GLY A 11 -27.57 16.08 -6.02
C GLY A 11 -27.76 14.68 -5.40
N PRO A 12 -28.82 14.43 -4.60
CA PRO A 12 -28.94 13.24 -3.76
C PRO A 12 -28.87 11.96 -4.59
N GLY A 13 -27.75 11.24 -4.46
CA GLY A 13 -27.64 9.88 -4.96
C GLY A 13 -28.51 8.96 -4.10
N VAL A 14 -29.63 8.49 -4.66
CA VAL A 14 -30.54 7.55 -4.00
C VAL A 14 -29.92 6.15 -4.00
N VAL A 15 -28.76 5.99 -3.37
CA VAL A 15 -28.08 4.69 -3.19
C VAL A 15 -28.23 4.27 -1.74
N GLY A 16 -28.56 2.99 -1.54
CA GLY A 16 -28.71 2.40 -0.21
C GLY A 16 -27.38 2.31 0.55
N ILE A 17 -27.45 2.08 1.86
CA ILE A 17 -26.26 1.89 2.73
C ILE A 17 -25.30 0.85 2.15
N ASP A 18 -25.86 -0.30 1.76
CA ASP A 18 -25.10 -1.44 1.26
C ASP A 18 -24.45 -1.13 -0.09
N GLU A 19 -25.19 -0.50 -1.00
CA GLU A 19 -24.67 -0.07 -2.31
C GLU A 19 -23.55 0.96 -2.16
N ALA A 20 -23.67 1.88 -1.20
CA ALA A 20 -22.63 2.88 -0.94
C ALA A 20 -21.36 2.24 -0.37
N LEU A 21 -21.47 1.27 0.54
CA LEU A 21 -20.33 0.55 1.09
C LEU A 21 -19.69 -0.38 0.04
N ASP A 22 -20.48 -1.05 -0.79
CA ASP A 22 -19.98 -1.85 -1.91
C ASP A 22 -19.25 -0.96 -2.94
N ALA A 23 -19.73 0.27 -3.17
CA ALA A 23 -19.04 1.26 -4.00
C ALA A 23 -17.69 1.68 -3.40
N VAL A 24 -17.59 1.91 -2.08
CA VAL A 24 -16.30 2.18 -1.42
C VAL A 24 -15.34 1.01 -1.59
N ALA A 25 -15.80 -0.22 -1.38
CA ALA A 25 -14.98 -1.42 -1.56
C ALA A 25 -14.45 -1.53 -3.00
N ALA A 26 -15.31 -1.27 -4.00
CA ALA A 26 -14.92 -1.27 -5.39
C ALA A 26 -13.92 -0.14 -5.75
N GLU A 27 -14.10 1.07 -5.20
CA GLU A 27 -13.16 2.19 -5.39
C GLU A 27 -11.76 1.85 -4.86
N LEU A 28 -11.68 1.27 -3.66
CA LEU A 28 -10.42 0.88 -3.03
C LEU A 28 -9.77 -0.32 -3.72
N GLY A 29 -10.56 -1.32 -4.13
CA GLY A 29 -10.07 -2.46 -4.91
C GLY A 29 -9.48 -2.04 -6.25
N ALA A 30 -10.18 -1.18 -6.99
CA ALA A 30 -9.66 -0.67 -8.27
C ALA A 30 -8.40 0.20 -8.10
N ALA A 31 -8.30 0.92 -6.97
CA ALA A 31 -7.09 1.66 -6.63
C ALA A 31 -5.92 0.73 -6.30
N ALA A 32 -6.17 -0.33 -5.53
CA ALA A 32 -5.19 -1.37 -5.21
C ALA A 32 -4.70 -2.09 -6.47
N ASP A 33 -5.60 -2.45 -7.39
CA ASP A 33 -5.24 -3.11 -8.65
C ASP A 33 -4.24 -2.27 -9.47
N ARG A 34 -4.50 -0.97 -9.61
CA ARG A 34 -3.58 -0.06 -10.31
C ARG A 34 -2.22 0.05 -9.61
N LEU A 35 -2.20 0.10 -8.29
CA LEU A 35 -0.94 0.09 -7.54
C LEU A 35 -0.16 -1.22 -7.76
N ARG A 36 -0.83 -2.38 -7.76
CA ARG A 36 -0.18 -3.67 -8.04
C ARG A 36 0.39 -3.71 -9.46
N ASP A 37 -0.36 -3.23 -10.44
CA ASP A 37 0.07 -3.17 -11.84
C ASP A 37 1.29 -2.27 -12.02
N SER A 38 1.37 -1.17 -11.25
CA SER A 38 2.50 -0.26 -11.22
C SER A 38 3.66 -0.70 -10.31
N GLY A 39 3.60 -1.89 -9.70
CA GLY A 39 4.69 -2.40 -8.85
C GLY A 39 4.73 -1.80 -7.43
N HIS A 40 3.58 -1.48 -6.86
CA HIS A 40 3.41 -0.97 -5.49
C HIS A 40 2.49 -1.89 -4.69
N GLY A 41 2.90 -3.17 -4.55
CA GLY A 41 2.07 -4.21 -3.96
C GLY A 41 1.80 -3.99 -2.47
N GLU A 42 2.78 -3.49 -1.70
CA GLU A 42 2.60 -3.23 -0.27
C GLU A 42 1.56 -2.15 -0.02
N GLU A 43 1.62 -1.06 -0.79
CA GLU A 43 0.64 0.02 -0.74
C GLU A 43 -0.76 -0.45 -1.19
N ALA A 44 -0.82 -1.34 -2.18
CA ALA A 44 -2.07 -1.94 -2.63
C ALA A 44 -2.76 -2.78 -1.53
N GLU A 45 -2.00 -3.56 -0.76
CA GLU A 45 -2.54 -4.35 0.35
C GLU A 45 -3.16 -3.46 1.43
N ILE A 46 -2.57 -2.30 1.71
CA ILE A 46 -3.15 -1.35 2.66
C ILE A 46 -4.53 -0.87 2.17
N LEU A 47 -4.67 -0.56 0.87
CA LEU A 47 -5.96 -0.17 0.29
C LEU A 47 -7.00 -1.31 0.34
N MET A 48 -6.57 -2.56 0.11
CA MET A 48 -7.44 -3.73 0.18
C MET A 48 -8.07 -3.92 1.56
N VAL A 49 -7.31 -3.66 2.64
CA VAL A 49 -7.82 -3.68 4.01
C VAL A 49 -8.98 -2.68 4.18
N GLY A 50 -8.86 -1.48 3.63
CA GLY A 50 -9.95 -0.51 3.62
C GLY A 50 -11.20 -1.02 2.90
N GLY A 51 -11.03 -1.76 1.79
CA GLY A 51 -12.13 -2.40 1.07
C GLY A 51 -12.83 -3.48 1.90
N LEU A 52 -12.06 -4.31 2.62
CA LEU A 52 -12.61 -5.32 3.53
C LEU A 52 -13.39 -4.70 4.69
N ILE A 53 -12.93 -3.57 5.23
CA ILE A 53 -13.67 -2.81 6.26
C ILE A 53 -15.05 -2.37 5.74
N ALA A 54 -15.14 -1.94 4.47
CA ALA A 54 -16.42 -1.56 3.88
C ALA A 54 -17.38 -2.74 3.75
N LEU A 55 -16.85 -3.95 3.56
CA LEU A 55 -17.62 -5.19 3.46
C LEU A 55 -17.91 -5.84 4.82
N ASP A 56 -17.38 -5.31 5.93
CA ASP A 56 -17.50 -5.89 7.27
C ASP A 56 -18.99 -5.96 7.71
N PRO A 57 -19.50 -7.16 8.06
CA PRO A 57 -20.87 -7.33 8.54
C PRO A 57 -21.21 -6.46 9.75
N VAL A 58 -20.29 -6.24 10.69
CA VAL A 58 -20.50 -5.45 11.90
C VAL A 58 -20.81 -4.00 11.56
N LEU A 59 -20.05 -3.41 10.61
CA LEU A 59 -20.29 -2.05 10.14
C LEU A 59 -21.64 -1.96 9.42
N ARG A 60 -21.90 -2.89 8.48
CA ARG A 60 -23.12 -2.92 7.67
C ARG A 60 -24.38 -3.10 8.53
N GLU A 61 -24.35 -4.03 9.48
CA GLU A 61 -25.45 -4.28 10.42
C GLU A 61 -25.69 -3.09 11.35
N GLY A 62 -24.62 -2.50 11.90
CA GLY A 62 -24.72 -1.30 12.73
C GLY A 62 -25.37 -0.14 11.99
N ALA A 63 -24.98 0.09 10.73
CA ALA A 63 -25.54 1.13 9.88
C ALA A 63 -27.02 0.87 9.57
N ARG A 64 -27.38 -0.36 9.17
CA ARG A 64 -28.79 -0.75 8.92
C ARG A 64 -29.65 -0.62 10.16
N ALA A 65 -29.16 -1.04 11.33
CA ALA A 65 -29.88 -0.93 12.59
C ALA A 65 -30.13 0.53 12.96
N GLY A 66 -29.14 1.42 12.79
CA GLY A 66 -29.30 2.85 13.00
C GLY A 66 -30.37 3.47 12.10
N ALA A 67 -30.36 3.13 10.81
CA ALA A 67 -31.35 3.62 9.85
C ALA A 67 -32.76 3.09 10.15
N ALA A 68 -32.89 1.82 10.54
CA ALA A 68 -34.17 1.21 10.94
C ALA A 68 -34.78 1.86 12.19
N GLN A 69 -33.96 2.49 13.03
CA GLN A 69 -34.39 3.26 14.20
C GLN A 69 -34.76 4.72 13.85
N GLY A 70 -34.80 5.08 12.57
CA GLY A 70 -35.24 6.39 12.09
C GLY A 70 -34.13 7.44 11.97
N ARG A 71 -32.86 7.07 12.11
CA ARG A 71 -31.74 7.96 11.78
C ARG A 71 -31.62 8.10 10.26
N ASP A 72 -31.18 9.27 9.79
CA ASP A 72 -30.81 9.44 8.38
C ASP A 72 -29.80 8.34 7.96
N PRO A 73 -29.99 7.67 6.80
CA PRO A 73 -29.13 6.57 6.38
C PRO A 73 -27.63 6.93 6.31
N ALA A 74 -27.28 8.13 5.84
CA ALA A 74 -25.88 8.55 5.74
C ALA A 74 -25.29 8.83 7.13
N GLU A 75 -26.06 9.46 8.02
CA GLU A 75 -25.67 9.63 9.43
C GLU A 75 -25.55 8.27 10.16
N ALA A 76 -26.41 7.30 9.83
CA ALA A 76 -26.39 5.97 10.43
C ALA A 76 -25.08 5.23 10.09
N VAL A 77 -24.59 5.35 8.86
CA VAL A 77 -23.28 4.81 8.45
C VAL A 77 -22.13 5.47 9.22
N VAL A 78 -22.12 6.81 9.30
CA VAL A 78 -21.07 7.54 10.05
C VAL A 78 -21.07 7.15 11.52
N ALA A 79 -22.25 7.06 12.15
CA ALA A 79 -22.37 6.69 13.55
C ALA A 79 -21.95 5.23 13.81
N ALA A 80 -22.28 4.30 12.91
CA ALA A 80 -21.85 2.92 13.00
C ALA A 80 -20.32 2.79 12.87
N ALA A 81 -19.74 3.51 11.91
CA ALA A 81 -18.28 3.57 11.75
C ALA A 81 -17.59 4.17 12.98
N GLU A 82 -18.13 5.23 13.57
CA GLU A 82 -17.56 5.82 14.79
C GLU A 82 -17.63 4.85 15.98
N GLY A 83 -18.76 4.16 16.16
CA GLY A 83 -18.89 3.14 17.22
C GLY A 83 -17.90 1.99 17.05
N HIS A 84 -17.72 1.52 15.82
CA HIS A 84 -16.78 0.46 15.50
C HIS A 84 -15.32 0.92 15.67
N ALA A 85 -14.99 2.13 15.23
CA ALA A 85 -13.67 2.74 15.43
C ALA A 85 -13.33 2.93 16.91
N ALA A 86 -14.26 3.43 17.72
CA ALA A 86 -14.07 3.58 19.16
C ALA A 86 -13.84 2.24 19.87
N ALA A 87 -14.51 1.17 19.40
CA ALA A 87 -14.26 -0.19 19.89
C ALA A 87 -12.83 -0.64 19.56
N MET A 88 -12.35 -0.40 18.33
CA MET A 88 -10.97 -0.70 17.94
C MET A 88 -9.93 0.10 18.75
N GLU A 89 -10.20 1.38 19.01
CA GLU A 89 -9.31 2.23 19.81
C GLU A 89 -9.17 1.77 21.27
N SER A 90 -10.19 1.10 21.79
CA SER A 90 -10.19 0.55 23.15
C SER A 90 -9.32 -0.72 23.29
N LEU A 91 -8.89 -1.32 22.17
CA LEU A 91 -8.04 -2.50 22.18
C LEU A 91 -6.60 -2.13 22.53
N ARG A 92 -5.88 -3.07 23.15
CA ARG A 92 -4.47 -2.88 23.53
C ARG A 92 -3.51 -2.97 22.35
N ASP A 93 -3.94 -3.60 21.25
CA ASP A 93 -3.12 -3.82 20.07
C ASP A 93 -2.90 -2.51 19.30
N PRO A 94 -1.66 -2.02 19.16
CA PRO A 94 -1.37 -0.80 18.40
C PRO A 94 -1.84 -0.84 16.93
N VAL A 95 -1.74 -1.99 16.27
CA VAL A 95 -2.12 -2.16 14.85
C VAL A 95 -3.63 -2.05 14.70
N LEU A 96 -4.40 -2.66 15.61
CA LEU A 96 -5.86 -2.55 15.58
C LEU A 96 -6.34 -1.13 15.91
N ARG A 97 -5.62 -0.41 16.77
CA ARG A 97 -5.93 1.01 17.04
C ARG A 97 -5.69 1.89 15.81
N GLU A 98 -4.66 1.61 15.02
CA GLU A 98 -4.40 2.36 13.78
C GLU A 98 -5.54 2.20 12.75
N ARG A 99 -6.20 1.03 12.70
CA ARG A 99 -7.35 0.77 11.81
C ARG A 99 -8.60 1.59 12.13
N ALA A 100 -8.70 2.17 13.32
CA ALA A 100 -9.84 3.02 13.68
C ALA A 100 -9.98 4.24 12.74
N ALA A 101 -8.86 4.77 12.26
CA ALA A 101 -8.87 5.86 11.28
C ALA A 101 -9.48 5.41 9.94
N ASP A 102 -9.14 4.20 9.49
CA ASP A 102 -9.61 3.60 8.24
C ASP A 102 -11.11 3.35 8.28
N ILE A 103 -11.63 2.81 9.40
CA ILE A 103 -13.05 2.61 9.64
C ILE A 103 -13.83 3.91 9.51
N ARG A 104 -13.36 4.98 10.17
CA ARG A 104 -13.98 6.31 10.07
C ARG A 104 -13.91 6.85 8.66
N GLN A 105 -12.83 6.59 7.92
CA GLN A 105 -12.68 7.03 6.53
C GLN A 105 -13.68 6.33 5.63
N VAL A 106 -13.82 5.01 5.73
CA VAL A 106 -14.81 4.20 4.99
C VAL A 106 -16.22 4.71 5.26
N GLY A 107 -16.60 4.89 6.53
CA GLY A 107 -17.92 5.38 6.90
C GLY A 107 -18.22 6.78 6.34
N ARG A 108 -17.25 7.70 6.42
CA ARG A 108 -17.39 9.05 5.85
C ARG A 108 -17.53 9.02 4.32
N ARG A 109 -16.74 8.18 3.64
CA ARG A 109 -16.79 8.05 2.18
C ARG A 109 -18.11 7.45 1.71
N ALA A 110 -18.59 6.38 2.35
CA ALA A 110 -19.89 5.80 2.04
C ALA A 110 -21.02 6.83 2.24
N ALA A 111 -21.00 7.58 3.35
CA ALA A 111 -21.97 8.63 3.59
C ALA A 111 -21.92 9.77 2.54
N ALA A 112 -20.73 10.11 2.03
CA ALA A 112 -20.56 11.08 0.94
C ALA A 112 -21.19 10.57 -0.37
N ILE A 113 -20.96 9.31 -0.73
CA ILE A 113 -21.60 8.65 -1.89
C ILE A 113 -23.13 8.71 -1.77
N MET A 114 -23.67 8.40 -0.59
CA MET A 114 -25.12 8.47 -0.32
C MET A 114 -25.70 9.88 -0.43
N ARG A 115 -24.89 10.91 -0.14
CA ARG A 115 -25.31 12.31 -0.33
C ARG A 115 -25.17 12.78 -1.77
N GLY A 116 -24.66 11.94 -2.68
CA GLY A 116 -24.34 12.34 -4.04
C GLY A 116 -23.13 13.27 -4.14
N GLU A 117 -22.30 13.32 -3.10
CA GLU A 117 -21.02 14.04 -3.08
C GLU A 117 -19.95 13.30 -3.89
N THR A 118 -20.32 12.75 -5.06
CA THR A 118 -19.39 12.09 -5.96
C THR A 118 -18.45 13.14 -6.55
N ALA A 119 -17.16 13.00 -6.25
CA ALA A 119 -16.10 13.84 -6.78
C ALA A 119 -15.89 13.58 -8.28
N ALA A 120 -16.69 14.22 -9.12
CA ALA A 120 -16.18 14.56 -10.43
C ALA A 120 -15.02 15.53 -10.20
N LEU A 121 -13.79 15.09 -10.47
CA LEU A 121 -12.64 16.00 -10.45
C LEU A 121 -12.97 17.19 -11.35
N PRO A 122 -12.82 18.44 -10.85
CA PRO A 122 -13.06 19.61 -11.68
C PRO A 122 -12.20 19.52 -12.93
N ARG A 123 -12.80 19.48 -14.13
CA ARG A 123 -12.01 19.52 -15.37
C ARG A 123 -11.61 20.97 -15.65
N GLY A 124 -10.30 21.23 -15.63
CA GLY A 124 -9.71 22.54 -15.90
C GLY A 124 -9.47 22.78 -17.40
N ALA A 125 -8.76 23.87 -17.66
CA ALA A 125 -8.17 24.22 -18.95
C ALA A 125 -6.64 24.34 -18.83
N GLY A 126 -6.07 23.69 -17.82
CA GLY A 126 -4.66 23.76 -17.46
C GLY A 126 -4.37 23.35 -16.00
N PRO A 127 -3.09 23.32 -15.59
CA PRO A 127 -2.70 22.68 -14.35
C PRO A 127 -3.18 23.40 -13.08
N PHE A 128 -3.68 22.67 -12.08
CA PHE A 128 -4.32 23.23 -10.87
C PHE A 128 -4.05 22.44 -9.59
N VAL A 129 -4.22 23.08 -8.43
CA VAL A 129 -4.14 22.44 -7.10
C VAL A 129 -5.55 22.08 -6.63
N LEU A 130 -5.76 20.83 -6.27
CA LEU A 130 -7.04 20.36 -5.75
C LEU A 130 -7.13 20.60 -4.24
N MET A 131 -8.13 21.37 -3.82
CA MET A 131 -8.43 21.64 -2.41
C MET A 131 -9.75 20.98 -2.03
N ALA A 132 -9.73 20.13 -1.01
CA ALA A 132 -10.90 19.37 -0.57
C ALA A 132 -10.98 19.25 0.95
N LEU A 133 -12.17 18.90 1.45
CA LEU A 133 -12.32 18.55 2.87
C LEU A 133 -11.52 17.27 3.18
N GLU A 134 -11.55 16.32 2.26
CA GLU A 134 -10.89 15.03 2.35
C GLU A 134 -10.63 14.55 0.91
N LEU A 135 -9.54 13.81 0.71
CA LEU A 135 -9.22 13.18 -0.56
C LEU A 135 -9.28 11.67 -0.41
N GLY A 136 -9.92 11.01 -1.37
CA GLY A 136 -9.97 9.55 -1.49
C GLY A 136 -8.93 9.02 -2.49
N PRO A 137 -8.59 7.71 -2.44
CA PRO A 137 -7.66 7.08 -3.38
C PRO A 137 -8.05 7.24 -4.84
N ALA A 138 -9.34 7.11 -5.16
CA ALA A 138 -9.83 7.30 -6.53
C ALA A 138 -9.61 8.74 -7.04
N GLU A 139 -9.77 9.73 -6.17
CA GLU A 139 -9.49 11.14 -6.51
C GLU A 139 -8.00 11.34 -6.75
N VAL A 140 -7.14 10.80 -5.88
CA VAL A 140 -5.67 10.88 -6.00
C VAL A 140 -5.15 10.16 -7.24
N ILE A 141 -5.69 8.98 -7.57
CA ILE A 141 -5.30 8.28 -8.81
C ILE A 141 -5.87 8.99 -10.04
N GLY A 142 -7.05 9.58 -9.94
CA GLY A 142 -7.58 10.45 -11.00
C GLY A 142 -6.73 11.69 -11.28
N LEU A 143 -5.75 12.01 -10.41
CA LEU A 143 -4.77 13.07 -10.63
C LEU A 143 -3.61 12.61 -11.53
N GLU A 144 -3.39 11.31 -11.66
CA GLU A 144 -2.31 10.74 -12.47
C GLU A 144 -2.52 11.06 -13.96
N GLY A 145 -1.53 11.71 -14.59
CA GLY A 145 -1.61 12.15 -15.98
C GLY A 145 -2.67 13.24 -16.26
N GLY A 146 -3.31 13.77 -15.21
CA GLY A 146 -4.31 14.82 -15.29
C GLY A 146 -3.73 16.23 -15.18
N GLU A 147 -4.62 17.21 -15.07
CA GLU A 147 -4.25 18.61 -14.85
C GLU A 147 -3.96 18.92 -13.37
N VAL A 148 -4.17 17.97 -12.45
CA VAL A 148 -3.91 18.22 -11.03
C VAL A 148 -2.45 17.98 -10.69
N VAL A 149 -1.79 19.00 -10.15
CA VAL A 149 -0.36 18.96 -9.85
C VAL A 149 -0.04 18.82 -8.37
N ALA A 150 -1.03 19.01 -7.50
CA ALA A 150 -0.93 18.80 -6.06
C ALA A 150 -2.32 18.68 -5.42
N GLY A 151 -2.38 18.01 -4.27
CA GLY A 151 -3.56 17.93 -3.42
C GLY A 151 -3.37 18.64 -2.08
N VAL A 152 -4.44 19.23 -1.57
CA VAL A 152 -4.51 19.80 -0.22
C VAL A 152 -5.82 19.41 0.41
N ALA A 153 -5.79 18.80 1.59
CA ALA A 153 -7.00 18.44 2.32
C ALA A 153 -6.97 18.79 3.80
N THR A 154 -8.13 19.16 4.34
CA THR A 154 -8.25 19.54 5.76
C THR A 154 -8.25 18.32 6.68
N ARG A 155 -8.67 17.17 6.16
CA ARG A 155 -8.67 15.88 6.85
C ARG A 155 -7.72 14.89 6.19
N GLY A 156 -7.27 13.93 6.98
CA GLY A 156 -6.33 12.90 6.57
C GLY A 156 -5.03 12.99 7.36
N GLY A 157 -4.26 11.90 7.33
CA GLY A 157 -2.96 11.80 7.97
C GLY A 157 -1.93 11.19 7.01
N PRO A 158 -0.65 11.15 7.42
CA PRO A 158 0.44 10.64 6.58
C PRO A 158 0.26 9.17 6.18
N ASN A 159 -0.52 8.40 6.96
CA ASN A 159 -0.82 7.00 6.72
C ASN A 159 -2.19 6.78 6.05
N SER A 160 -2.91 7.85 5.68
CA SER A 160 -4.20 7.69 5.01
C SER A 160 -4.05 7.06 3.63
N HIS A 161 -5.08 6.36 3.17
CA HIS A 161 -5.10 5.74 1.84
C HIS A 161 -4.74 6.73 0.72
N ALA A 162 -5.20 7.98 0.80
CA ALA A 162 -4.84 9.02 -0.16
C ALA A 162 -3.36 9.43 -0.10
N ALA A 163 -2.75 9.47 1.09
CA ALA A 163 -1.32 9.78 1.24
C ALA A 163 -0.43 8.67 0.66
N ILE A 164 -0.82 7.42 0.89
CA ILE A 164 -0.13 6.25 0.36
C ILE A 164 -0.10 6.29 -1.18
N VAL A 165 -1.26 6.51 -1.79
CA VAL A 165 -1.36 6.66 -3.25
C VAL A 165 -0.55 7.87 -3.74
N ALA A 166 -0.68 9.04 -3.11
CA ALA A 166 -0.01 10.25 -3.60
C ALA A 166 1.52 10.12 -3.58
N ARG A 167 2.08 9.54 -2.51
CA ARG A 167 3.51 9.24 -2.40
C ARG A 167 3.96 8.33 -3.53
N THR A 168 3.18 7.29 -3.79
CA THR A 168 3.45 6.32 -4.85
C THR A 168 3.50 6.99 -6.23
N LEU A 169 2.56 7.89 -6.49
CA LEU A 169 2.47 8.64 -7.75
C LEU A 169 3.45 9.82 -7.84
N GLY A 170 4.25 10.09 -6.80
CA GLY A 170 5.13 11.26 -6.74
C GLY A 170 4.37 12.60 -6.73
N LEU A 171 3.10 12.59 -6.31
CA LEU A 171 2.24 13.78 -6.26
C LEU A 171 2.39 14.50 -4.91
N PRO A 172 2.70 15.81 -4.91
CA PRO A 172 2.68 16.61 -3.68
C PRO A 172 1.28 16.62 -3.04
N LEU A 173 1.20 16.20 -1.78
CA LEU A 173 -0.04 16.16 -1.02
C LEU A 173 0.19 16.68 0.40
N VAL A 174 -0.61 17.66 0.83
CA VAL A 174 -0.60 18.16 2.21
C VAL A 174 -1.97 17.92 2.85
N LEU A 175 -1.98 17.22 3.98
CA LEU A 175 -3.18 16.83 4.71
C LEU A 175 -3.21 17.51 6.09
N GLY A 176 -4.40 17.62 6.68
CA GLY A 176 -4.56 18.18 8.02
C GLY A 176 -4.40 19.70 8.07
N VAL A 177 -4.62 20.39 6.94
CA VAL A 177 -4.57 21.86 6.92
C VAL A 177 -5.84 22.49 7.50
N ASP A 178 -5.75 23.74 7.90
CA ASP A 178 -6.89 24.48 8.44
C ASP A 178 -8.07 24.56 7.43
N ALA A 179 -9.31 24.54 7.95
CA ALA A 179 -10.51 24.52 7.14
C ALA A 179 -10.70 25.79 6.28
N SER A 180 -9.97 26.88 6.57
CA SER A 180 -9.98 28.10 5.76
C SER A 180 -9.58 27.90 4.30
N ILE A 181 -8.84 26.83 3.97
CA ILE A 181 -8.48 26.51 2.58
C ILE A 181 -9.70 26.28 1.69
N LEU A 182 -10.83 25.83 2.26
CA LEU A 182 -12.06 25.56 1.50
C LEU A 182 -12.76 26.84 1.03
N ASN A 183 -12.41 27.99 1.62
CA ASN A 183 -12.96 29.30 1.26
C ASN A 183 -12.04 30.06 0.29
N VAL A 184 -10.97 29.44 -0.19
CA VAL A 184 -10.05 30.06 -1.14
C VAL A 184 -10.73 30.16 -2.50
N ALA A 185 -10.79 31.38 -3.04
CA ALA A 185 -11.40 31.62 -4.34
C ALA A 185 -10.65 30.88 -5.45
N GLU A 186 -11.41 30.36 -6.42
CA GLU A 186 -10.82 29.73 -7.59
C GLU A 186 -9.89 30.69 -8.34
N GLY A 187 -8.82 30.16 -8.94
CA GLY A 187 -7.80 30.98 -9.61
C GLY A 187 -6.79 31.66 -8.66
N THR A 188 -6.92 31.48 -7.34
CA THR A 188 -5.91 31.94 -6.38
C THR A 188 -4.58 31.22 -6.63
N ALA A 189 -3.47 31.96 -6.68
CA ALA A 189 -2.15 31.36 -6.74
C ALA A 189 -1.76 30.72 -5.40
N VAL A 190 -1.22 29.51 -5.46
CA VAL A 190 -0.83 28.72 -4.28
C VAL A 190 0.51 28.03 -4.51
N ILE A 191 1.30 27.93 -3.45
CA ILE A 191 2.48 27.05 -3.36
C ILE A 191 2.13 25.91 -2.40
N VAL A 192 2.36 24.68 -2.83
CA VAL A 192 2.24 23.48 -2.01
C VAL A 192 3.63 22.88 -1.87
N ASP A 193 4.12 22.80 -0.65
CA ASP A 193 5.39 22.17 -0.31
C ASP A 193 5.10 20.87 0.44
N GLY A 194 5.21 19.74 -0.27
CA GLY A 194 4.96 18.41 0.27
C GLY A 194 6.05 17.93 1.25
N ASP A 195 7.28 18.46 1.13
CA ASP A 195 8.40 18.10 2.00
C ASP A 195 8.28 18.80 3.35
N ALA A 196 7.95 20.10 3.33
CA ALA A 196 7.72 20.90 4.53
C ALA A 196 6.31 20.72 5.11
N GLY A 197 5.38 20.15 4.35
CA GLY A 197 3.97 20.02 4.73
C GLY A 197 3.25 21.38 4.83
N THR A 198 3.61 22.35 3.99
CA THR A 198 3.07 23.72 4.06
C THR A 198 2.31 24.12 2.80
N VAL A 199 1.32 25.00 2.99
CA VAL A 199 0.53 25.59 1.91
C VAL A 199 0.58 27.11 2.05
N THR A 200 1.08 27.80 1.03
CA THR A 200 1.13 29.27 0.99
C THR A 200 0.10 29.80 0.01
N LEU A 201 -0.89 30.53 0.53
CA LEU A 201 -1.95 31.16 -0.25
C LEU A 201 -1.55 32.58 -0.64
N ARG A 202 -1.87 32.98 -1.88
CA ARG A 202 -1.55 34.32 -2.41
C ARG A 202 -0.07 34.72 -2.16
N PRO A 203 0.90 33.87 -2.54
CA PRO A 203 2.30 34.14 -2.33
C PRO A 203 2.73 35.42 -3.06
N ALA A 204 3.63 36.17 -2.43
CA ALA A 204 4.29 37.30 -3.09
C ALA A 204 5.15 36.82 -4.27
N GLU A 205 5.44 37.70 -5.23
CA GLU A 205 6.24 37.33 -6.41
C GLU A 205 7.59 36.71 -6.06
N GLY A 206 8.26 37.22 -5.02
CA GLY A 206 9.52 36.65 -4.53
C GLY A 206 9.39 35.21 -4.00
N GLN A 207 8.27 34.88 -3.35
CA GLN A 207 7.99 33.52 -2.89
C GLN A 207 7.69 32.59 -4.07
N LEU A 208 6.97 33.08 -5.08
CA LEU A 208 6.72 32.34 -6.32
C LEU A 208 8.00 32.07 -7.10
N ALA A 209 8.90 33.05 -7.18
CA ALA A 209 10.20 32.89 -7.84
C ALA A 209 11.04 31.82 -7.13
N SER A 210 11.17 31.93 -5.80
CA SER A 210 11.90 30.96 -4.97
C SER A 210 11.32 29.54 -5.10
N ALA A 211 10.00 29.38 -5.06
CA ALA A 211 9.37 28.07 -5.23
C ALA A 211 9.63 27.47 -6.62
N ARG A 212 9.61 28.28 -7.68
CA ARG A 212 9.97 27.79 -9.04
C ARG A 212 11.43 27.37 -9.12
N GLU A 213 12.34 28.16 -8.55
CA GLU A 213 13.76 27.81 -8.48
C GLU A 213 13.98 26.49 -7.73
N ALA A 214 13.26 26.28 -6.63
CA ALA A 214 13.29 25.04 -5.86
C ALA A 214 12.74 23.85 -6.67
N MET A 215 11.61 24.01 -7.36
CA MET A 215 11.06 22.99 -8.26
C MET A 215 12.04 22.64 -9.39
N ASP A 216 12.59 23.65 -10.07
CA ASP A 216 13.56 23.43 -11.14
C ASP A 216 14.84 22.77 -10.62
N ALA A 217 15.27 23.11 -9.40
CA ALA A 217 16.41 22.48 -8.75
C ALA A 217 16.13 21.01 -8.40
N ALA A 218 14.93 20.71 -7.89
CA ALA A 218 14.48 19.34 -7.63
C ALA A 218 14.40 18.52 -8.92
N ASP A 219 13.87 19.08 -10.01
CA ASP A 219 13.78 18.42 -11.31
C ASP A 219 15.17 18.20 -11.93
N ARG A 220 16.07 19.18 -11.84
CA ARG A 220 17.48 19.01 -12.24
C ARG A 220 18.16 17.92 -11.40
N ARG A 221 17.95 17.90 -10.09
CA ARG A 221 18.52 16.89 -9.20
C ARG A 221 17.99 15.49 -9.54
N ARG A 222 16.67 15.36 -9.74
CA ARG A 222 16.02 14.11 -10.17
C ARG A 222 16.58 13.63 -11.51
N SER A 223 16.73 14.53 -12.48
CA SER A 223 17.29 14.21 -13.80
C SER A 223 18.76 13.79 -13.71
N ALA A 224 19.56 14.48 -12.89
CA ALA A 224 20.96 14.12 -12.65
C ALA A 224 21.07 12.72 -12.03
N LEU A 225 20.32 12.46 -10.95
CA LEU A 225 20.26 11.14 -10.32
C LEU A 225 19.78 10.04 -11.28
N ALA A 226 18.77 10.33 -12.11
CA ALA A 226 18.29 9.38 -13.11
C ALA A 226 19.37 9.05 -14.16
N GLY A 227 20.26 10.00 -14.48
CA GLY A 227 21.43 9.78 -15.34
C GLY A 227 22.60 9.07 -14.66
N GLU A 228 22.63 9.04 -13.33
CA GLU A 228 23.61 8.30 -12.53
C GLU A 228 23.23 6.82 -12.33
N ARG A 229 22.05 6.40 -12.82
CA ARG A 229 21.48 5.07 -12.61
C ARG A 229 22.37 3.91 -13.07
N ASP A 230 23.08 4.11 -14.18
CA ASP A 230 23.97 3.09 -14.77
C ASP A 230 25.40 3.18 -14.22
N LEU A 231 25.68 4.09 -13.28
CA LEU A 231 26.99 4.17 -12.64
C LEU A 231 27.21 3.00 -11.68
N PRO A 232 28.46 2.55 -11.52
CA PRO A 232 28.78 1.53 -10.53
C PRO A 232 28.48 2.05 -9.12
N SER A 233 28.01 1.16 -8.27
CA SER A 233 27.72 1.45 -6.87
C SER A 233 29.02 1.44 -6.04
N GLU A 234 29.85 2.46 -6.22
CA GLU A 234 31.17 2.56 -5.59
C GLU A 234 31.27 3.75 -4.63
N THR A 235 31.92 3.56 -3.49
CA THR A 235 32.31 4.66 -2.59
C THR A 235 33.42 5.51 -3.22
N SER A 236 33.66 6.71 -2.67
CA SER A 236 34.69 7.63 -3.17
C SER A 236 36.13 7.09 -3.04
N ASP A 237 36.35 6.06 -2.24
CA ASP A 237 37.62 5.32 -2.10
C ASP A 237 37.65 3.98 -2.88
N GLY A 238 36.64 3.72 -3.72
CA GLY A 238 36.62 2.61 -4.69
C GLY A 238 36.10 1.28 -4.14
N HIS A 239 35.33 1.28 -3.05
CA HIS A 239 34.68 0.08 -2.52
C HIS A 239 33.33 -0.15 -3.20
N HIS A 240 33.19 -1.29 -3.90
CA HIS A 240 31.91 -1.69 -4.51
C HIS A 240 30.91 -2.16 -3.45
N VAL A 241 29.70 -1.62 -3.49
CA VAL A 241 28.55 -2.01 -2.67
C VAL A 241 27.46 -2.50 -3.60
N THR A 242 27.02 -3.74 -3.44
CA THR A 242 25.93 -4.27 -4.27
C THR A 242 24.59 -3.67 -3.83
N LEU A 243 23.94 -2.92 -4.71
CA LEU A 243 22.59 -2.40 -4.48
C LEU A 243 21.56 -3.37 -5.03
N LEU A 244 20.74 -3.93 -4.14
CA LEU A 244 19.68 -4.88 -4.48
C LEU A 244 18.32 -4.34 -4.06
N CYS A 245 17.25 -4.71 -4.79
CA CYS A 245 15.89 -4.31 -4.44
C CYS A 245 15.21 -5.35 -3.51
N ASN A 246 14.26 -4.85 -2.72
CA ASN A 246 13.32 -5.67 -1.96
C ASN A 246 11.99 -5.66 -2.72
N VAL A 247 11.43 -6.84 -2.97
CA VAL A 247 10.28 -7.01 -3.87
C VAL A 247 9.38 -8.14 -3.37
N ALA A 248 8.15 -8.17 -3.84
CA ALA A 248 7.18 -9.25 -3.69
C ALA A 248 6.61 -9.72 -5.04
N THR A 249 6.69 -8.89 -6.09
CA THR A 249 6.07 -9.13 -7.38
C THR A 249 7.05 -8.98 -8.56
N ALA A 250 6.66 -9.49 -9.73
CA ALA A 250 7.43 -9.32 -10.95
C ALA A 250 7.47 -7.85 -11.41
N ALA A 251 6.40 -7.09 -11.17
CA ALA A 251 6.34 -5.66 -11.47
C ALA A 251 7.34 -4.86 -10.62
N GLU A 252 7.39 -5.12 -9.31
CA GLU A 252 8.39 -4.53 -8.40
C GLU A 252 9.82 -4.91 -8.80
N THR A 253 10.01 -6.16 -9.26
CA THR A 253 11.31 -6.62 -9.76
C THR A 253 11.73 -5.85 -11.02
N ALA A 254 10.84 -5.71 -11.99
CA ALA A 254 11.10 -4.93 -13.20
C ALA A 254 11.44 -3.47 -12.85
N MET A 255 10.66 -2.83 -11.98
CA MET A 255 10.90 -1.46 -11.54
C MET A 255 12.27 -1.32 -10.84
N GLY A 256 12.63 -2.25 -9.94
CA GLY A 256 13.91 -2.22 -9.25
C GLY A 256 15.10 -2.37 -10.20
N LEU A 257 15.00 -3.28 -11.18
CA LEU A 257 16.02 -3.45 -12.22
C LEU A 257 16.11 -2.23 -13.14
N GLU A 258 14.96 -1.68 -13.54
CA GLU A 258 14.90 -0.44 -14.30
C GLU A 258 15.51 0.72 -13.53
N ALA A 259 15.42 0.74 -12.20
CA ALA A 259 16.02 1.74 -11.31
C ALA A 259 17.53 1.52 -11.05
N GLY A 260 18.16 0.51 -11.67
CA GLY A 260 19.60 0.25 -11.56
C GLY A 260 20.01 -0.78 -10.51
N ALA A 261 19.05 -1.49 -9.89
CA ALA A 261 19.40 -2.56 -8.95
C ALA A 261 20.16 -3.70 -9.66
N GLU A 262 21.19 -4.21 -8.99
CA GLU A 262 22.02 -5.31 -9.50
C GLU A 262 21.31 -6.68 -9.38
N GLY A 263 20.19 -6.74 -8.65
CA GLY A 263 19.37 -7.93 -8.46
C GLY A 263 18.38 -7.75 -7.30
N VAL A 264 17.85 -8.86 -6.78
CA VAL A 264 16.91 -8.88 -5.65
C VAL A 264 17.60 -9.39 -4.39
N GLY A 265 17.56 -8.57 -3.33
CA GLY A 265 18.14 -8.87 -2.02
C GLY A 265 17.13 -9.45 -1.03
N LEU A 266 15.83 -9.30 -1.34
CA LEU A 266 14.74 -9.89 -0.59
C LEU A 266 13.51 -10.03 -1.50
N LEU A 267 13.14 -11.26 -1.85
CA LEU A 267 11.83 -11.59 -2.40
C LEU A 267 10.92 -12.08 -1.27
N ARG A 268 9.90 -11.28 -0.92
CA ARG A 268 8.85 -11.62 0.04
C ARG A 268 7.84 -12.53 -0.63
N THR A 269 7.68 -13.75 -0.11
CA THR A 269 6.83 -14.78 -0.74
C THR A 269 5.45 -14.91 -0.11
N GLU A 270 5.23 -14.26 1.03
CA GLU A 270 4.06 -14.49 1.89
C GLU A 270 2.83 -13.75 1.43
N LEU A 271 3.03 -12.58 0.80
CA LEU A 271 1.94 -11.66 0.46
C LEU A 271 0.91 -12.31 -0.46
N THR A 272 1.36 -13.18 -1.38
CA THR A 272 0.47 -13.90 -2.31
C THR A 272 -0.37 -14.99 -1.64
N PHE A 273 -0.04 -15.41 -0.41
CA PHE A 273 -0.65 -16.55 0.26
C PHE A 273 -1.39 -16.18 1.55
N LEU A 274 -1.67 -14.88 1.77
CA LEU A 274 -2.36 -14.41 2.98
C LEU A 274 -3.79 -14.97 3.09
N ASP A 275 -4.46 -15.24 1.97
CA ASP A 275 -5.81 -15.82 1.94
C ASP A 275 -5.83 -17.31 1.60
N ALA A 276 -4.68 -17.98 1.66
CA ALA A 276 -4.60 -19.40 1.32
C ALA A 276 -5.46 -20.24 2.28
N ALA A 277 -6.15 -21.25 1.75
CA ALA A 277 -6.94 -22.20 2.55
C ALA A 277 -6.10 -23.34 3.16
N GLY A 278 -4.80 -23.36 2.85
CA GLY A 278 -3.86 -24.39 3.28
C GLY A 278 -2.42 -24.01 2.89
N TRP A 279 -1.45 -24.84 3.27
CA TRP A 279 -0.07 -24.65 2.83
C TRP A 279 0.02 -24.67 1.29
N PRO A 280 0.70 -23.69 0.67
CA PRO A 280 0.81 -23.65 -0.78
C PRO A 280 1.59 -24.86 -1.31
N THR A 281 1.16 -25.36 -2.47
CA THR A 281 1.84 -26.46 -3.15
C THR A 281 3.09 -25.98 -3.88
N GLU A 282 3.94 -26.92 -4.31
CA GLU A 282 5.10 -26.62 -5.16
C GLU A 282 4.69 -25.88 -6.44
N GLU A 283 3.55 -26.25 -7.03
CA GLU A 283 3.01 -25.61 -8.24
C GLU A 283 2.46 -24.21 -7.96
N ASP A 284 1.91 -23.96 -6.77
CA ASP A 284 1.51 -22.61 -6.35
C ASP A 284 2.74 -21.71 -6.21
N HIS A 285 3.78 -22.19 -5.54
CA HIS A 285 5.04 -21.47 -5.42
C HIS A 285 5.70 -21.21 -6.77
N ARG A 286 5.72 -22.20 -7.67
CA ARG A 286 6.29 -22.06 -9.01
C ARG A 286 5.59 -20.95 -9.81
N ARG A 287 4.26 -20.90 -9.77
CA ARG A 287 3.46 -19.84 -10.42
C ARG A 287 3.82 -18.43 -9.95
N VAL A 288 4.17 -18.27 -8.68
CA VAL A 288 4.56 -16.97 -8.11
C VAL A 288 6.03 -16.64 -8.36
N LEU A 289 6.92 -17.61 -8.23
CA LEU A 289 8.38 -17.40 -8.28
C LEU A 289 8.90 -17.27 -9.71
N GLU A 290 8.38 -18.03 -10.68
CA GLU A 290 8.90 -18.04 -12.06
C GLU A 290 8.83 -16.68 -12.77
N PRO A 291 7.73 -15.90 -12.69
CA PRO A 291 7.71 -14.56 -13.28
C PRO A 291 8.79 -13.63 -12.72
N VAL A 292 9.07 -13.72 -11.42
CA VAL A 292 10.09 -12.90 -10.75
C VAL A 292 11.50 -13.37 -11.12
N LEU A 293 11.79 -14.66 -10.93
CA LEU A 293 13.14 -15.19 -11.07
C LEU A 293 13.63 -15.17 -12.53
N ARG A 294 12.73 -15.27 -13.52
CA ARG A 294 13.09 -15.08 -14.93
C ARG A 294 13.68 -13.71 -15.25
N LEU A 295 13.29 -12.66 -14.51
CA LEU A 295 13.87 -11.31 -14.68
C LEU A 295 15.29 -11.20 -14.10
N LEU A 296 15.74 -12.19 -13.34
CA LEU A 296 16.98 -12.17 -12.56
C LEU A 296 18.03 -13.17 -13.09
N GLU A 297 17.94 -13.56 -14.36
CA GLU A 297 18.92 -14.43 -14.99
C GLU A 297 20.34 -13.85 -14.85
N GLY A 298 21.25 -14.66 -14.30
CA GLY A 298 22.63 -14.28 -13.98
C GLY A 298 22.80 -13.33 -12.78
N ARG A 299 21.72 -12.84 -12.18
CA ARG A 299 21.72 -11.84 -11.10
C ARG A 299 21.46 -12.46 -9.73
N PRO A 300 21.85 -11.79 -8.63
CA PRO A 300 21.44 -12.17 -7.28
C PRO A 300 19.91 -12.21 -7.15
N ALA A 301 19.40 -13.30 -6.58
CA ALA A 301 17.98 -13.47 -6.28
C ALA A 301 17.84 -14.14 -4.92
N ILE A 302 17.56 -13.36 -3.88
CA ILE A 302 17.39 -13.88 -2.52
C ILE A 302 15.91 -14.13 -2.24
N VAL A 303 15.49 -15.40 -2.25
CA VAL A 303 14.12 -15.82 -1.95
C VAL A 303 13.97 -16.06 -0.46
N ARG A 304 13.05 -15.34 0.20
CA ARG A 304 12.69 -15.61 1.59
C ARG A 304 11.62 -16.69 1.63
N VAL A 305 11.85 -17.75 2.42
CA VAL A 305 10.80 -18.75 2.71
C VAL A 305 9.66 -18.12 3.50
N LEU A 306 8.46 -18.71 3.46
CA LEU A 306 7.25 -18.09 4.00
C LEU A 306 7.43 -17.60 5.46
N ASP A 307 7.34 -16.29 5.63
CA ASP A 307 7.35 -15.55 6.90
C ASP A 307 5.94 -15.12 7.36
N PHE A 308 5.04 -16.07 7.64
CA PHE A 308 3.73 -15.72 8.21
C PHE A 308 3.88 -15.27 9.67
N GLY A 309 3.31 -14.12 10.00
CA GLY A 309 3.37 -13.60 11.37
C GLY A 309 2.73 -12.23 11.54
N GLY A 310 2.30 -11.94 12.77
CA GLY A 310 1.66 -10.66 13.10
C GLY A 310 0.26 -10.59 12.52
N ASP A 311 -0.01 -9.53 11.78
CA ASP A 311 -1.23 -9.28 11.02
C ASP A 311 -1.31 -10.09 9.71
N LYS A 312 -0.26 -10.84 9.37
CA LYS A 312 -0.09 -11.58 8.10
C LYS A 312 -0.12 -13.09 8.31
N VAL A 313 -1.17 -13.60 8.94
CA VAL A 313 -1.35 -15.03 9.21
C VAL A 313 -2.59 -15.52 8.45
N PRO A 314 -2.45 -16.51 7.54
CA PRO A 314 -3.59 -17.04 6.82
C PRO A 314 -4.61 -17.75 7.73
N PRO A 315 -5.91 -17.76 7.38
CA PRO A 315 -6.96 -18.36 8.21
C PRO A 315 -6.68 -19.80 8.63
N PHE A 316 -6.22 -20.65 7.70
CA PHE A 316 -5.92 -22.06 7.99
C PHE A 316 -4.83 -22.23 9.06
N LEU A 317 -3.84 -21.34 9.05
CA LEU A 317 -2.73 -21.39 10.00
C LEU A 317 -3.20 -20.90 11.36
N ALA A 318 -4.00 -19.82 11.41
CA ALA A 318 -4.58 -19.30 12.64
C ALA A 318 -5.45 -20.35 13.37
N GLU A 319 -6.26 -21.12 12.64
CA GLU A 319 -7.11 -22.17 13.20
C GLU A 319 -6.33 -23.40 13.69
N SER A 320 -5.18 -23.69 13.07
CA SER A 320 -4.36 -24.86 13.40
C SER A 320 -3.43 -24.68 14.60
N LEU A 321 -3.20 -23.43 15.04
CA LEU A 321 -2.30 -23.12 16.14
C LEU A 321 -3.01 -23.31 17.51
N PRO A 322 -2.39 -23.99 18.48
CA PRO A 322 -2.90 -24.03 19.86
C PRO A 322 -3.11 -22.62 20.42
N GLU A 323 -4.10 -22.37 21.28
CA GLU A 323 -4.35 -21.03 21.87
C GLU A 323 -3.10 -20.36 22.51
N ARG A 324 -2.16 -21.16 23.02
CA ARG A 324 -0.89 -20.67 23.60
C ARG A 324 0.11 -20.16 22.56
N ASP A 325 -0.07 -20.61 21.33
CA ASP A 325 0.71 -20.29 20.13
C ASP A 325 -0.05 -19.33 19.20
N GLN A 326 -1.34 -19.07 19.49
CA GLN A 326 -2.14 -18.01 18.88
C GLN A 326 -1.68 -16.67 19.47
N GLY A 327 -0.88 -15.94 18.68
CA GLY A 327 -0.31 -14.67 19.08
C GLY A 327 1.05 -14.41 18.43
N PRO A 328 1.79 -13.38 18.87
CA PRO A 328 3.04 -12.96 18.24
C PRO A 328 4.20 -13.99 18.25
N HIS A 329 4.02 -15.17 18.84
CA HIS A 329 5.13 -16.04 19.26
C HIS A 329 5.38 -17.28 18.39
N VAL A 330 4.49 -17.60 17.45
CA VAL A 330 4.79 -18.59 16.39
C VAL A 330 4.71 -17.89 15.05
N ARG A 331 5.87 -17.57 14.48
CA ARG A 331 6.01 -16.81 13.23
C ARG A 331 7.15 -17.38 12.39
N GLY A 332 7.04 -17.29 11.07
CA GLY A 332 8.11 -17.67 10.15
C GLY A 332 8.57 -19.12 10.27
N LEU A 333 9.88 -19.35 10.38
CA LEU A 333 10.48 -20.68 10.31
C LEU A 333 9.89 -21.71 11.31
N PRO A 334 9.68 -21.41 12.61
CA PRO A 334 9.04 -22.32 13.54
C PRO A 334 7.70 -22.90 13.06
N ALA A 335 6.86 -22.10 12.38
CA ALA A 335 5.59 -22.58 11.83
C ALA A 335 5.84 -23.54 10.66
N LEU A 336 6.72 -23.16 9.74
CA LEU A 336 7.12 -24.00 8.60
C LEU A 336 7.77 -25.33 9.02
N LEU A 337 8.54 -25.34 10.10
CA LEU A 337 9.17 -26.57 10.60
C LEU A 337 8.18 -27.59 11.20
N ARG A 338 6.92 -27.19 11.46
CA ARG A 338 5.85 -28.12 11.84
C ARG A 338 5.30 -28.88 10.65
N ASP A 339 5.46 -28.34 9.44
CA ASP A 339 5.14 -28.98 8.17
C ASP A 339 6.36 -28.97 7.23
N PRO A 340 7.32 -29.90 7.43
CA PRO A 340 8.51 -29.99 6.60
C PRO A 340 8.22 -30.21 5.10
N ASP A 341 7.07 -30.78 4.76
CA ASP A 341 6.67 -31.02 3.37
C ASP A 341 6.28 -29.70 2.69
N ALA A 342 5.59 -28.80 3.40
CA ALA A 342 5.30 -27.45 2.93
C ALA A 342 6.60 -26.65 2.66
N LEU A 343 7.56 -26.67 3.61
CA LEU A 343 8.85 -26.04 3.40
C LEU A 343 9.60 -26.69 2.22
N GLY A 344 9.58 -28.02 2.11
CA GLY A 344 10.18 -28.75 1.00
C GLY A 344 9.59 -28.36 -0.36
N ALA A 345 8.26 -28.23 -0.45
CA ALA A 345 7.56 -27.80 -1.66
C ALA A 345 8.00 -26.39 -2.10
N GLN A 346 8.08 -25.44 -1.17
CA GLN A 346 8.58 -24.09 -1.46
C GLN A 346 10.03 -24.10 -1.96
N LEU A 347 10.90 -24.86 -1.29
CA LEU A 347 12.31 -24.92 -1.64
C LEU A 347 12.54 -25.58 -2.99
N ARG A 348 11.83 -26.66 -3.33
CA ARG A 348 11.91 -27.27 -4.67
C ARG A 348 11.47 -26.30 -5.76
N ALA A 349 10.37 -25.58 -5.55
CA ALA A 349 9.91 -24.56 -6.48
C ALA A 349 10.95 -23.44 -6.67
N ALA A 350 11.53 -22.93 -5.58
CA ALA A 350 12.56 -21.89 -5.64
C ALA A 350 13.83 -22.35 -6.35
N LEU A 351 14.30 -23.57 -6.06
CA LEU A 351 15.49 -24.16 -6.70
C LEU A 351 15.26 -24.36 -8.21
N GLN A 352 14.11 -24.88 -8.62
CA GLN A 352 13.78 -25.08 -10.03
C GLN A 352 13.61 -23.76 -10.78
N ALA A 353 12.86 -22.80 -10.23
CA ALA A 353 12.61 -21.51 -10.87
C ALA A 353 13.85 -20.61 -10.89
N GLY A 354 14.76 -20.77 -9.92
CA GLY A 354 15.98 -19.97 -9.77
C GLY A 354 17.24 -20.56 -10.39
N ARG A 355 17.16 -21.63 -11.21
CA ARG A 355 18.33 -22.34 -11.77
C ARG A 355 19.29 -21.45 -12.55
N THR A 356 18.79 -20.39 -13.19
CA THR A 356 19.60 -19.46 -13.98
C THR A 356 20.06 -18.23 -13.19
N CYS A 357 19.64 -18.11 -11.93
CA CYS A 357 19.96 -16.98 -11.07
C CYS A 357 21.13 -17.31 -10.14
N ARG A 358 21.73 -16.28 -9.54
CA ARG A 358 22.55 -16.45 -8.33
C ARG A 358 21.62 -16.54 -7.12
N LEU A 359 20.93 -17.66 -7.02
CA LEU A 359 19.88 -17.91 -6.03
C LEU A 359 20.45 -17.98 -4.61
N GLY A 360 19.83 -17.27 -3.68
CA GLY A 360 20.01 -17.45 -2.25
C GLY A 360 18.68 -17.72 -1.56
N ILE A 361 18.69 -18.53 -0.51
CA ILE A 361 17.51 -18.79 0.32
C ILE A 361 17.70 -18.09 1.66
N LEU A 362 16.78 -17.17 1.98
CA LEU A 362 16.72 -16.49 3.25
C LEU A 362 15.70 -17.18 4.15
N VAL A 363 16.11 -17.49 5.37
CA VAL A 363 15.25 -18.13 6.38
C VAL A 363 14.94 -17.12 7.48
N PRO A 364 13.66 -16.71 7.67
CA PRO A 364 13.28 -15.70 8.63
C PRO A 364 13.21 -16.25 10.06
N MET A 365 13.33 -15.35 11.04
CA MET A 365 12.99 -15.62 12.45
C MET A 365 13.72 -16.84 13.07
N VAL A 366 14.96 -17.10 12.66
CA VAL A 366 15.79 -18.17 13.25
C VAL A 366 16.13 -17.82 14.70
N THR A 367 15.66 -18.62 15.65
CA THR A 367 15.91 -18.40 17.10
C THR A 367 16.93 -19.37 17.68
N SER A 368 17.20 -20.49 17.00
CA SER A 368 18.17 -21.47 17.45
C SER A 368 18.97 -22.10 16.31
N ILE A 369 20.19 -22.57 16.64
CA ILE A 369 21.03 -23.31 15.69
C ILE A 369 20.38 -24.62 15.21
N ARG A 370 19.47 -25.19 16.02
CA ARG A 370 18.74 -26.42 15.66
C ARG A 370 17.77 -26.17 14.51
N GLU A 371 17.04 -25.06 14.55
CA GLU A 371 16.12 -24.67 13.48
C GLU A 371 16.87 -24.43 12.17
N ALA A 372 18.00 -23.72 12.23
CA ALA A 372 18.86 -23.50 11.06
C ALA A 372 19.35 -24.81 10.44
N ARG A 373 19.73 -25.79 11.27
CA ARG A 373 20.14 -27.13 10.80
C ARG A 373 18.99 -27.89 10.15
N LEU A 374 17.80 -27.86 10.73
CA LEU A 374 16.62 -28.52 10.15
C LEU A 374 16.22 -27.91 8.80
N ALA A 375 16.20 -26.57 8.71
CA ALA A 375 15.93 -25.88 7.45
C ALA A 375 16.98 -26.25 6.38
N ARG A 376 18.25 -26.33 6.78
CA ARG A 376 19.35 -26.76 5.90
C ARG A 376 19.20 -28.20 5.43
N GLU A 377 18.81 -29.13 6.30
CA GLU A 377 18.55 -30.53 5.93
C GLU A 377 17.39 -30.66 4.93
N ILE A 378 16.33 -29.87 5.09
CA ILE A 378 15.20 -29.86 4.15
C ILE A 378 15.63 -29.27 2.80
N LEU A 379 16.44 -28.19 2.80
CA LEU A 379 17.02 -27.63 1.59
C LEU A 379 17.91 -28.63 0.84
N GLU A 380 18.76 -29.36 1.54
CA GLU A 380 19.64 -30.37 0.93
C GLU A 380 18.83 -31.51 0.30
N ARG A 381 17.75 -31.97 0.94
CA ARG A 381 16.81 -32.93 0.35
C ARG A 381 16.12 -32.38 -0.89
N ALA A 382 15.59 -31.16 -0.82
CA ALA A 382 14.96 -30.50 -1.96
C ALA A 382 15.92 -30.33 -3.15
N GLY A 383 17.19 -30.01 -2.88
CA GLY A 383 18.24 -29.97 -3.91
C GLY A 383 18.51 -31.33 -4.54
N ALA A 384 18.60 -32.40 -3.74
CA ALA A 384 18.77 -33.75 -4.26
C ALA A 384 17.59 -34.18 -5.16
N ASP A 385 16.37 -33.80 -4.82
CA ASP A 385 15.16 -34.12 -5.60
C ASP A 385 15.11 -33.36 -6.94
N THR A 386 15.73 -32.18 -7.04
CA THR A 386 15.59 -31.27 -8.18
C THR A 386 16.80 -31.21 -9.12
N GLY A 387 17.91 -31.86 -8.75
CA GLY A 387 19.15 -31.88 -9.54
C GLY A 387 19.74 -30.49 -9.67
#